data_AF-A0A7C3G4I0-F1
#
_entry.id   AF-A0A7C3G4I0-F1
#
_cell.length_a   1.000
_cell.length_b   1.000
_cell.length_c   1.000
_cell.angle_alpha   90.00
_cell.angle_beta   90.00
_cell.angle_gamma   90.00
#
_symmetry.space_group_name_H-M   'P 1'
#
loop_
_entity.id
_entity.type
_entity.pdbx_description
1 polymer ?
#
loop_
_entity_poly.entity_id
_entity_poly.type
_entity_poly.pdbx_seq_one_letter_code
_entity_poly.pdbx_strand_id
1 'polypeptide(L)' 'NHPSGDPEPSEDDIKLTKRLADGGNILGIDVLDHVITGDNDFRSLKRLGLF' A
#
# COMPACT_ATOMS: atom_id res chain seq x y z
N ASN A 1 -0.16 9.20 2.74
CA ASN A 1 0.44 10.55 2.65
C ASN A 1 1.68 10.52 3.52
N HIS A 2 2.86 10.71 2.91
CA HIS A 2 4.11 10.90 3.63
C HIS A 2 4.43 12.40 3.69
N PRO A 3 4.47 13.02 4.88
CA PRO A 3 4.82 14.43 5.04
C PRO A 3 6.24 14.78 4.56
N SER A 4 7.11 13.78 4.36
CA SER A 4 8.44 13.94 3.77
C SER A 4 8.41 14.24 2.27
N GLY A 5 7.28 14.05 1.61
CA GLY A 5 7.14 14.15 0.16
C GLY A 5 7.60 12.91 -0.62
N ASP A 6 8.27 11.94 0.03
CA ASP A 6 8.74 10.70 -0.60
C ASP A 6 7.67 9.60 -0.53
N PRO A 7 7.12 9.15 -1.68
CA PRO A 7 6.10 8.11 -1.71
C PRO A 7 6.65 6.68 -1.59
N GLU A 8 7.96 6.47 -1.39
CA GLU A 8 8.54 5.13 -1.22
C GLU A 8 7.96 4.41 0.01
N PRO A 9 7.45 3.17 -0.14
CA PRO A 9 6.87 2.42 0.97
C PRO A 9 7.91 2.01 2.00
N SER A 10 7.57 2.15 3.28
CA SER A 10 8.31 1.55 4.37
C SER A 10 8.00 0.05 4.51
N GLU A 11 8.83 -0.70 5.24
CA GLU A 11 8.52 -2.09 5.57
C GLU A 11 7.19 -2.25 6.31
N ASP A 12 6.84 -1.27 7.15
CA ASP A 12 5.62 -1.32 7.95
C ASP A 12 4.38 -1.11 7.08
N ASP A 13 4.46 -0.25 6.05
CA ASP A 13 3.40 -0.11 5.04
C ASP A 13 3.15 -1.43 4.34
N ILE A 14 4.21 -2.14 3.94
CA ILE A 14 4.10 -3.43 3.25
C ILE A 14 3.48 -4.48 4.18
N LYS A 15 3.96 -4.59 5.43
CA LYS A 15 3.44 -5.55 6.42
C LYS A 15 1.97 -5.29 6.73
N LEU A 16 1.59 -4.03 6.90
CA LEU A 16 0.20 -3.63 7.14
C LEU A 16 -0.69 -4.00 5.94
N THR A 17 -0.24 -3.67 4.73
CA THR A 17 -0.99 -3.93 3.49
C THR A 17 -1.26 -5.40 3.28
N LYS A 18 -0.25 -6.26 3.48
CA LYS A 18 -0.42 -7.72 3.38
C LYS A 18 -1.46 -8.24 4.36
N ARG A 19 -1.42 -7.81 5.62
CA ARG A 19 -2.42 -8.20 6.63
C ARG A 19 -3.83 -7.75 6.26
N LEU A 20 -3.97 -6.55 5.69
CA LEU A 20 -5.26 -6.04 5.21
C LEU A 20 -5.77 -6.82 4.00
N ALA A 21 -4.89 -7.14 3.04
CA ALA A 21 -5.24 -7.95 1.87
C ALA A 21 -5.68 -9.37 2.28
N ASP A 22 -4.95 -10.01 3.18
CA ASP A 22 -5.32 -11.32 3.74
C ASP A 22 -6.66 -11.27 4.45
N GLY A 23 -6.90 -10.23 5.27
CA GLY A 23 -8.18 -10.02 5.94
C GLY A 23 -9.33 -9.78 4.96
N GLY A 24 -9.08 -8.98 3.92
CA GLY A 24 -10.03 -8.73 2.83
C GLY A 24 -10.44 -10.01 2.11
N ASN A 25 -9.47 -10.86 1.78
CA ASN A 25 -9.71 -12.16 1.15
C ASN A 25 -10.64 -13.05 1.99
N ILE A 26 -10.47 -13.08 3.31
CA ILE A 26 -11.34 -13.86 4.22
C ILE A 26 -12.77 -13.32 4.20
N LEU A 27 -12.93 -12.00 4.10
CA LEU A 27 -14.23 -11.34 4.08
C LEU A 27 -14.88 -11.30 2.69
N GLY A 28 -14.18 -11.76 1.65
CA GLY A 28 -14.63 -11.62 0.26
C GLY A 28 -14.61 -10.17 -0.23
N ILE A 29 -13.72 -9.34 0.33
CA ILE A 29 -13.55 -7.93 -0.03
C ILE A 29 -12.12 -7.71 -0.52
N ASP A 30 -11.95 -7.49 -1.82
CA ASP A 30 -10.63 -7.33 -2.41
C ASP A 30 -9.99 -5.97 -2.07
N VAL A 31 -8.75 -6.01 -1.60
CA VAL A 31 -7.90 -4.81 -1.52
C VAL A 31 -7.34 -4.52 -2.92
N LEU A 32 -7.92 -3.51 -3.57
CA LEU A 32 -7.58 -3.19 -4.96
C LEU A 32 -6.17 -2.65 -5.11
N ASP A 33 -5.75 -1.76 -4.23
CA ASP A 33 -4.39 -1.19 -4.19
C ASP A 33 -4.13 -0.51 -2.83
N HIS A 34 -2.86 -0.30 -2.50
CA HIS A 34 -2.43 0.68 -1.50
C HIS A 34 -1.59 1.72 -2.21
N VAL A 35 -2.10 2.95 -2.24
CA VAL A 35 -1.42 4.08 -2.89
C VAL A 35 -0.82 5.01 -1.83
N ILE A 36 0.50 5.13 -1.82
CA ILE A 36 1.22 6.10 -1.01
C ILE A 36 1.43 7.36 -1.85
N THR A 37 0.94 8.49 -1.34
CA THR A 37 1.05 9.80 -1.98
C THR A 37 2.16 10.63 -1.34
N GLY A 38 2.96 11.27 -2.18
CA GLY A 38 4.02 12.23 -1.84
C GLY A 38 3.88 13.53 -2.63
N ASP A 39 4.95 14.31 -2.74
CA ASP A 39 4.94 15.61 -3.41
C ASP A 39 4.90 15.44 -4.94
N ASN A 40 3.75 15.70 -5.54
CA ASN A 40 3.47 15.54 -6.97
C ASN A 40 3.75 14.11 -7.52
N ASP A 41 3.87 13.11 -6.66
CA ASP A 41 4.15 11.72 -7.02
C ASP A 41 3.37 10.73 -6.15
N PHE A 42 3.26 9.49 -6.60
CA PHE A 42 2.64 8.39 -5.87
C PHE A 42 3.25 7.04 -6.21
N ARG A 43 3.20 6.10 -5.26
CA ARG A 43 3.54 4.69 -5.47
C ARG A 43 2.33 3.81 -5.21
N SER A 44 2.12 2.87 -6.11
CA SER A 44 1.14 1.79 -5.98
C SER A 44 1.89 0.55 -5.52
N LEU A 45 1.58 0.05 -4.33
CA LEU A 45 2.22 -1.15 -3.80
C LEU A 45 1.88 -2.37 -4.68
N LYS A 46 0.70 -2.40 -5.31
CA LYS A 46 0.32 -3.48 -6.23
C LYS A 46 1.10 -3.44 -7.53
N ARG A 47 1.32 -2.24 -8.11
CA ARG A 47 2.17 -2.07 -9.30
C ARG A 47 3.62 -2.48 -9.03
N LEU A 48 4.09 -2.26 -7.80
CA LEU A 48 5.44 -2.67 -7.36
C LEU A 48 5.53 -4.17 -7.00
N GLY A 49 4.41 -4.91 -7.01
CA GLY A 49 4.39 -6.34 -6.66
C GLY A 49 4.69 -6.61 -5.18
N LEU A 50 4.37 -5.66 -4.30
CA LEU A 50 4.71 -5.74 -2.88
C LEU A 50 3.67 -6.47 -2.03
N PHE A 51 2.49 -6.74 -2.57
CA PHE A 51 1.46 -7.61 -1.99
C PHE A 51 0.58 -8.23 -3.07
#